data_AF-A0A2P5LGW6-F1
#
_entry.id   AF-A0A2P5LGW6-F1
#
_cell.length_a   1.000
_cell.length_b   1.000
_cell.length_c   1.000
_cell.angle_alpha   90.00
_cell.angle_beta   90.00
_cell.angle_gamma   90.00
#
_symmetry.space_group_name_H-M   'P 1'
#
loop_
_entity.id
_entity.type
_entity.pdbx_description
1 polymer ?
#
loop_
_entity_poly.entity_id
_entity_poly.type
_entity_poly.pdbx_seq_one_letter_code
_entity_poly.pdbx_strand_id
1 'polypeptide(L)'
;MRTIPFLTSLILILVGLPAGQTAHAKQLYKWVDEHGNTYFSDQVPPEHVQYGRQTLNEKGRVVNSLEQAKTKEQQELDKRLQKLRAEQQKIIAEQKSHDKVLLSTFRSEADMETMLKGKLQTLDAQEGVLQGNLKRLQNLLEGKHKKAAVFERNGQKTPQAVLDEIKGLEGQIDQAKAEISKHLEQRAETQNSFKADIERYRFLTQSAGQGQAQNLSDKTAQIKAADELGLYDCDNDSDCTKAWEIARRFIEHYSTTGNDVANDKLILSRAPVNTSDLSLSVSKVQGRDNHQQLFLDIRCQQSSAGDELCAGEKVKAIRKSFRQFIEQGLAADQ
;
A
#
# COMPACT_ATOMS: atom_id res chain seq x y z
N MET A 1 67.46 -83.10 -9.13
CA MET A 1 68.68 -83.85 -8.76
C MET A 1 69.84 -82.86 -8.73
N ARG A 2 70.51 -82.67 -7.58
CA ARG A 2 71.52 -81.61 -7.30
C ARG A 2 70.95 -80.17 -7.32
N THR A 3 71.44 -79.16 -6.59
CA THR A 3 72.18 -79.11 -5.29
C THR A 3 71.97 -77.72 -4.65
N ILE A 4 71.86 -77.65 -3.32
CA ILE A 4 72.09 -76.46 -2.47
C ILE A 4 73.59 -76.49 -2.02
N PRO A 5 74.25 -75.50 -1.33
CA PRO A 5 73.69 -74.43 -0.48
C PRO A 5 74.44 -73.04 -0.45
N PHE A 6 73.96 -72.13 0.43
CA PHE A 6 74.70 -71.06 1.16
C PHE A 6 75.51 -69.99 0.38
N LEU A 7 75.71 -68.74 0.87
CA LEU A 7 75.18 -68.01 2.04
C LEU A 7 74.17 -66.94 1.52
N THR A 8 73.73 -65.83 2.17
CA THR A 8 74.04 -65.14 3.45
C THR A 8 72.78 -64.41 3.95
N SER A 9 72.79 -63.87 5.17
CA SER A 9 71.72 -63.04 5.74
C SER A 9 72.04 -61.54 5.70
N LEU A 10 71.03 -60.69 5.47
CA LEU A 10 70.98 -59.33 5.99
C LEU A 10 69.53 -59.01 6.41
N ILE A 11 69.35 -58.67 7.68
CA ILE A 11 68.07 -58.23 8.24
C ILE A 11 67.84 -56.77 7.85
N LEU A 12 66.65 -56.43 7.34
CA LEU A 12 66.18 -55.05 7.23
C LEU A 12 64.86 -54.88 7.98
N ILE A 13 64.67 -53.69 8.56
CA ILE A 13 63.75 -53.46 9.67
C ILE A 13 62.32 -53.23 9.20
N LEU A 14 61.37 -53.80 9.93
CA LEU A 14 59.92 -53.59 9.76
C LEU A 14 59.53 -52.17 10.17
N VAL A 15 59.39 -51.26 9.20
CA VAL A 15 58.86 -49.92 9.43
C VAL A 15 57.34 -49.92 9.23
N GLY A 16 56.59 -49.83 10.33
CA GLY A 16 55.14 -49.68 10.28
C GLY A 16 54.74 -48.28 9.81
N LEU A 17 53.91 -48.19 8.76
CA LEU A 17 53.28 -46.92 8.37
C LEU A 17 52.22 -46.54 9.41
N PRO A 18 52.30 -45.36 10.06
CA PRO A 18 51.15 -44.81 10.76
C PRO A 18 50.09 -44.41 9.74
N ALA A 19 48.86 -44.87 9.92
CA ALA A 19 47.74 -44.43 9.09
C ALA A 19 47.51 -42.93 9.31
N GLY A 20 47.73 -42.13 8.27
CA GLY A 20 47.52 -40.68 8.32
C GLY A 20 46.05 -40.37 8.58
N GLN A 21 45.73 -39.90 9.78
CA GLN A 21 44.40 -39.40 10.10
C GLN A 21 44.10 -38.19 9.23
N THR A 22 43.05 -38.26 8.43
CA THR A 22 42.57 -37.13 7.64
C THR A 22 42.03 -36.06 8.58
N ALA A 23 42.85 -35.05 8.87
CA ALA A 23 42.44 -33.90 9.67
C ALA A 23 41.32 -33.15 8.95
N HIS A 24 40.07 -33.41 9.36
CA HIS A 24 38.93 -32.62 8.92
C HIS A 24 39.15 -31.17 9.36
N ALA A 25 39.21 -30.26 8.39
CA ALA A 25 39.43 -28.83 8.64
C ALA A 25 38.40 -28.32 9.66
N LYS A 26 38.89 -27.89 10.83
CA LYS A 26 38.07 -27.70 12.02
C LYS A 26 37.25 -26.42 11.90
N GLN A 27 36.00 -26.55 11.44
CA GLN A 27 35.07 -25.42 11.35
C GLN A 27 34.86 -24.85 12.76
N LEU A 28 35.05 -23.53 12.90
CA LEU A 28 34.90 -22.84 14.17
C LEU A 28 33.67 -21.94 14.08
N TYR A 29 32.68 -22.16 14.94
CA TYR A 29 31.48 -21.33 15.01
C TYR A 29 31.64 -20.25 16.08
N LYS A 30 31.19 -19.04 15.76
CA LYS A 30 31.04 -17.91 16.69
C LYS A 30 29.57 -17.53 16.77
N TRP A 31 29.01 -17.39 17.97
CA TRP A 31 27.65 -16.89 18.19
C TRP A 31 27.56 -16.00 19.43
N VAL A 32 26.41 -15.37 19.65
CA VAL A 32 26.13 -14.51 20.81
C VAL A 32 24.81 -14.95 21.44
N ASP A 33 24.73 -14.99 22.77
CA ASP A 33 23.50 -15.35 23.51
C ASP A 33 22.59 -14.14 23.83
N GLU A 34 21.49 -14.40 24.52
CA GLU A 34 20.50 -13.39 24.96
C GLU A 34 21.07 -12.33 25.94
N HIS A 35 22.22 -12.62 26.56
CA HIS A 35 22.90 -11.75 27.53
C HIS A 35 24.08 -10.98 26.90
N GLY A 36 24.38 -11.20 25.61
CA GLY A 36 25.52 -10.60 24.91
C GLY A 36 26.85 -11.35 25.04
N ASN A 37 26.86 -12.52 25.67
CA ASN A 37 28.06 -13.37 25.78
C ASN A 37 28.44 -13.92 24.40
N THR A 38 29.66 -13.66 23.95
CA THR A 38 30.18 -14.21 22.69
C THR A 38 30.87 -15.55 22.93
N TYR A 39 30.40 -16.59 22.25
CA TYR A 39 30.96 -17.94 22.31
C TYR A 39 31.72 -18.29 21.03
N PHE A 40 32.75 -19.13 21.17
CA PHE A 40 33.50 -19.73 20.08
C PHE A 40 33.67 -21.23 20.34
N SER A 41 33.27 -22.08 19.39
CA SER A 41 33.38 -23.55 19.53
C SER A 41 33.38 -24.26 18.17
N ASP A 42 34.04 -25.40 18.09
CA ASP A 42 33.93 -26.34 16.97
C ASP A 42 32.59 -27.08 16.92
N GLN A 43 31.85 -27.11 18.04
CA GLN A 43 30.51 -27.68 18.13
C GLN A 43 29.59 -26.73 18.89
N VAL A 44 28.47 -26.34 18.26
CA VAL A 44 27.42 -25.55 18.94
C VAL A 44 26.60 -26.47 19.84
N PRO A 45 26.51 -26.22 21.16
CA PRO A 45 25.67 -27.01 22.06
C PRO A 45 24.18 -26.93 21.69
N PRO A 46 23.37 -27.99 21.94
CA PRO A 46 21.94 -28.01 21.60
C PRO A 46 21.15 -26.78 22.09
N GLU A 47 21.42 -26.34 23.32
CA GLU A 47 20.84 -25.17 23.97
C GLU A 47 21.14 -23.84 23.25
N HIS A 48 22.20 -23.79 22.44
CA HIS A 48 22.66 -22.59 21.73
C HIS A 48 22.36 -22.62 20.22
N VAL A 49 21.68 -23.66 19.71
CA VAL A 49 21.32 -23.80 18.29
C VAL A 49 20.37 -22.70 17.81
N GLN A 50 19.64 -22.05 18.72
CA GLN A 50 18.72 -20.94 18.43
C GLN A 50 19.40 -19.61 18.04
N TYR A 51 20.70 -19.46 18.32
CA TYR A 51 21.42 -18.20 18.09
C TYR A 51 22.00 -18.06 16.68
N GLY A 52 22.14 -16.81 16.24
CA GLY A 52 22.82 -16.49 14.99
C GLY A 52 24.31 -16.82 15.09
N ARG A 53 24.84 -17.57 14.13
CA ARG A 53 26.20 -18.11 14.16
C ARG A 53 26.99 -17.84 12.87
N GLN A 54 28.18 -17.28 13.04
CA GLN A 54 29.18 -17.10 12.00
C GLN A 54 30.09 -18.33 11.97
N THR A 55 30.23 -18.98 10.82
CA THR A 55 31.25 -20.00 10.58
C THR A 55 32.54 -19.30 10.18
N LEU A 56 33.61 -19.55 10.92
CA LEU A 56 34.95 -19.03 10.70
C LEU A 56 35.83 -20.09 10.04
N ASN A 57 36.73 -19.64 9.14
CA ASN A 57 37.83 -20.46 8.66
C ASN A 57 39.04 -20.41 9.62
N GLU A 58 40.07 -21.21 9.31
CA GLU A 58 41.33 -21.33 10.07
C GLU A 58 42.07 -20.01 10.29
N LYS A 59 41.74 -18.95 9.54
CA LYS A 59 42.33 -17.60 9.66
C LYS A 59 41.39 -16.62 10.38
N GLY A 60 40.39 -17.12 11.10
CA GLY A 60 39.42 -16.34 11.87
C GLY A 60 38.46 -15.51 11.01
N ARG A 61 38.39 -15.72 9.70
CA ARG A 61 37.51 -14.96 8.79
C ARG A 61 36.17 -15.67 8.64
N VAL A 62 35.08 -14.90 8.70
CA VAL A 62 33.72 -15.39 8.40
C VAL A 62 33.67 -15.91 6.97
N VAL A 63 33.22 -17.15 6.80
CA VAL A 63 32.99 -17.81 5.50
C VAL A 63 31.54 -18.21 5.27
N ASN A 64 30.73 -18.25 6.32
CA ASN A 64 29.27 -18.40 6.25
C ASN A 64 28.65 -17.72 7.49
N SER A 65 27.41 -17.25 7.39
CA SER A 65 26.67 -16.67 8.51
C SER A 65 25.23 -17.16 8.48
N LEU A 66 24.84 -17.92 9.50
CA LEU A 66 23.45 -18.26 9.76
C LEU A 66 22.88 -17.18 10.67
N GLU A 67 21.95 -16.36 10.17
CA GLU A 67 21.28 -15.36 10.99
C GLU A 67 20.48 -16.01 12.13
N GLN A 68 20.27 -15.27 13.22
CA GLN A 68 19.45 -15.74 14.34
C GLN A 68 18.01 -15.97 13.87
N ALA A 69 17.34 -16.99 14.40
CA ALA A 69 15.93 -17.18 14.15
C ALA A 69 15.15 -15.94 14.60
N LYS A 70 14.61 -15.16 13.65
CA LYS A 70 13.89 -13.91 13.89
C LYS A 70 12.87 -14.08 15.02
N THR A 71 12.84 -13.13 15.96
CA THR A 71 11.89 -13.20 17.09
C THR A 71 10.45 -13.19 16.58
N LYS A 72 9.50 -13.70 17.37
CA LYS A 72 8.07 -13.69 16.98
C LYS A 72 7.58 -12.28 16.62
N GLU A 73 8.05 -11.27 17.34
CA GLU A 73 7.76 -9.85 17.05
C GLU A 73 8.33 -9.42 15.67
N GLN A 74 9.57 -9.75 15.36
CA GLN A 74 10.19 -9.45 14.05
C GLN A 74 9.48 -10.17 12.89
N GLN A 75 9.03 -11.41 13.11
CA GLN A 75 8.27 -12.15 12.10
C GLN A 75 6.88 -11.54 11.84
N GLU A 76 6.23 -10.98 12.87
CA GLU A 76 4.95 -10.27 12.73
C GLU A 76 5.10 -8.86 12.15
N LEU A 77 6.25 -8.21 12.39
CA LEU A 77 6.64 -6.93 11.79
C LEU A 77 6.81 -7.07 10.27
N ASP A 78 7.65 -8.00 9.83
CA ASP A 78 7.89 -8.29 8.41
C ASP A 78 6.57 -8.58 7.67
N LYS A 79 5.72 -9.42 8.27
CA LYS A 79 4.41 -9.76 7.72
C LYS A 79 3.47 -8.54 7.62
N ARG A 80 3.42 -7.65 8.63
CA ARG A 80 2.64 -6.40 8.52
C ARG A 80 3.13 -5.56 7.34
N LEU A 81 4.45 -5.40 7.19
CA LEU A 81 5.03 -4.65 6.07
C LEU A 81 4.64 -5.25 4.73
N GLN A 82 4.70 -6.57 4.60
CA GLN A 82 4.28 -7.28 3.40
C GLN A 82 2.78 -7.09 3.07
N LYS A 83 1.88 -6.99 4.07
CA LYS A 83 0.47 -6.65 3.80
C LYS A 83 0.31 -5.23 3.29
N LEU A 84 0.93 -4.25 3.96
CA LEU A 84 0.83 -2.84 3.59
C LEU A 84 1.39 -2.61 2.18
N ARG A 85 2.52 -3.26 1.86
CA ARG A 85 3.07 -3.32 0.50
C ARG A 85 2.14 -4.02 -0.48
N ALA A 86 1.40 -5.05 -0.09
CA ALA A 86 0.43 -5.71 -0.97
C ALA A 86 -0.83 -4.87 -1.23
N GLU A 87 -1.33 -4.16 -0.22
CA GLU A 87 -2.44 -3.20 -0.35
C GLU A 87 -2.03 -2.02 -1.23
N GLN A 88 -0.85 -1.44 -0.98
CA GLN A 88 -0.24 -0.43 -1.83
C GLN A 88 0.01 -0.95 -3.25
N GLN A 89 0.48 -2.19 -3.43
CA GLN A 89 0.69 -2.79 -4.75
C GLN A 89 -0.63 -3.09 -5.48
N LYS A 90 -1.71 -3.39 -4.74
CA LYS A 90 -3.06 -3.49 -5.31
C LYS A 90 -3.54 -2.11 -5.79
N ILE A 91 -3.36 -1.05 -4.99
CA ILE A 91 -3.64 0.34 -5.40
C ILE A 91 -2.81 0.72 -6.64
N ILE A 92 -1.52 0.37 -6.69
CA ILE A 92 -0.64 0.59 -7.84
C ILE A 92 -1.07 -0.23 -9.08
N ALA A 93 -1.57 -1.45 -8.90
CA ALA A 93 -2.07 -2.29 -9.99
C ALA A 93 -3.43 -1.80 -10.53
N GLU A 94 -4.33 -1.36 -9.63
CA GLU A 94 -5.60 -0.72 -9.98
C GLU A 94 -5.36 0.59 -10.71
N GLN A 95 -4.47 1.45 -10.21
CA GLN A 95 -4.03 2.67 -10.89
C GLN A 95 -3.44 2.36 -12.27
N LYS A 96 -2.54 1.38 -12.41
CA LYS A 96 -1.96 1.01 -13.71
C LYS A 96 -2.97 0.41 -14.68
N SER A 97 -3.97 -0.32 -14.18
CA SER A 97 -5.09 -0.81 -14.99
C SER A 97 -5.95 0.36 -15.48
N HIS A 98 -6.26 1.30 -14.59
CA HIS A 98 -7.01 2.51 -14.90
C HIS A 98 -6.27 3.42 -15.89
N ASP A 99 -4.98 3.69 -15.65
CA ASP A 99 -4.09 4.44 -16.54
C ASP A 99 -4.06 3.82 -17.95
N LYS A 100 -4.01 2.48 -18.04
CA LYS A 100 -4.09 1.75 -19.31
C LYS A 100 -5.46 1.91 -19.98
N VAL A 101 -6.56 1.91 -19.22
CA VAL A 101 -7.90 2.21 -19.76
C VAL A 101 -7.94 3.64 -20.30
N LEU A 102 -7.57 4.66 -19.51
CA LEU A 102 -7.53 6.06 -19.94
C LEU A 102 -6.73 6.24 -21.25
N LEU A 103 -5.50 5.72 -21.31
CA LEU A 103 -4.61 5.82 -22.47
C LEU A 103 -5.03 4.99 -23.68
N SER A 104 -5.99 4.05 -23.54
CA SER A 104 -6.51 3.24 -24.65
C SER A 104 -7.93 3.64 -25.08
N THR A 105 -8.69 4.29 -24.20
CA THR A 105 -10.02 4.84 -24.49
C THR A 105 -9.95 6.25 -25.10
N PHE A 106 -9.01 7.08 -24.66
CA PHE A 106 -8.94 8.49 -25.06
C PHE A 106 -7.66 8.82 -25.84
N ARG A 107 -7.80 9.60 -26.92
CA ARG A 107 -6.72 9.95 -27.86
C ARG A 107 -6.16 11.36 -27.61
N SER A 108 -6.93 12.17 -26.89
CA SER A 108 -6.64 13.54 -26.48
C SER A 108 -7.48 13.91 -25.26
N GLU A 109 -7.08 14.99 -24.57
CA GLU A 109 -7.86 15.59 -23.48
C GLU A 109 -9.24 16.08 -23.97
N ALA A 110 -9.33 16.60 -25.19
CA ALA A 110 -10.57 17.07 -25.81
C ALA A 110 -11.60 15.94 -26.06
N ASP A 111 -11.16 14.68 -26.25
CA ASP A 111 -12.07 13.53 -26.33
C ASP A 111 -12.75 13.29 -24.96
N MET A 112 -12.02 13.46 -23.86
CA MET A 112 -12.51 13.30 -22.50
C MET A 112 -13.50 14.41 -22.14
N GLU A 113 -13.19 15.67 -22.46
CA GLU A 113 -14.12 16.80 -22.29
C GLU A 113 -15.39 16.61 -23.12
N THR A 114 -15.27 16.12 -24.36
CA THR A 114 -16.41 15.84 -25.24
C THR A 114 -17.29 14.71 -24.68
N MET A 115 -16.70 13.64 -24.16
CA MET A 115 -17.44 12.55 -23.52
C MET A 115 -18.10 13.00 -22.21
N LEU A 116 -17.41 13.79 -21.37
CA LEU A 116 -17.99 14.39 -20.17
C LEU A 116 -19.21 15.24 -20.54
N LYS A 117 -19.09 16.13 -21.52
CA LYS A 117 -20.17 17.00 -21.98
C LYS A 117 -21.39 16.19 -22.44
N GLY A 118 -21.19 15.16 -23.27
CA GLY A 118 -22.29 14.29 -23.71
C GLY A 118 -22.96 13.52 -22.55
N LYS A 119 -22.17 13.05 -21.58
CA LYS A 119 -22.69 12.36 -20.39
C LYS A 119 -23.46 13.30 -19.46
N LEU A 120 -22.97 14.53 -19.24
CA LEU A 120 -23.70 15.56 -18.49
C LEU A 120 -25.00 15.96 -19.20
N GLN A 121 -24.99 16.20 -20.51
CA GLN A 121 -26.20 16.49 -21.29
C GLN A 121 -27.25 15.36 -21.20
N THR A 122 -26.80 14.10 -21.08
CA THR A 122 -27.69 12.95 -20.88
C THR A 122 -28.34 12.97 -19.49
N LEU A 123 -27.59 13.35 -18.44
CA LEU A 123 -28.11 13.48 -17.07
C LEU A 123 -29.03 14.71 -16.94
N ASP A 124 -28.64 15.86 -17.52
CA ASP A 124 -29.43 17.09 -17.56
C ASP A 124 -30.82 16.84 -18.22
N ALA A 125 -30.85 16.04 -19.30
CA ALA A 125 -32.08 15.65 -19.97
C ALA A 125 -32.97 14.71 -19.11
N GLN A 126 -32.37 13.79 -18.34
CA GLN A 126 -33.10 12.93 -17.41
C GLN A 126 -33.66 13.73 -16.23
N GLU A 127 -32.89 14.66 -15.68
CA GLU A 127 -33.34 15.57 -14.63
C GLU A 127 -34.52 16.43 -15.10
N GLY A 128 -34.48 16.97 -16.32
CA GLY A 128 -35.59 17.72 -16.91
C GLY A 128 -36.91 16.92 -17.00
N VAL A 129 -36.84 15.62 -17.26
CA VAL A 129 -38.03 14.73 -17.24
C VAL A 129 -38.55 14.54 -15.81
N LEU A 130 -37.67 14.35 -14.82
CA LEU A 130 -38.05 14.22 -13.41
C LEU A 130 -38.64 15.52 -12.85
N GLN A 131 -38.04 16.67 -13.14
CA GLN A 131 -38.57 18.00 -12.79
C GLN A 131 -39.97 18.23 -13.42
N GLY A 132 -40.15 17.84 -14.69
CA GLY A 132 -41.45 17.89 -15.37
C GLY A 132 -42.51 17.00 -14.69
N ASN A 133 -42.12 15.79 -14.27
CA ASN A 133 -42.99 14.89 -13.52
C ASN A 133 -43.37 15.45 -12.13
N LEU A 134 -42.38 15.98 -11.38
CA LEU A 134 -42.60 16.66 -10.10
C LEU A 134 -43.58 17.83 -10.26
N LYS A 135 -43.40 18.68 -11.28
CA LYS A 135 -44.29 19.82 -11.53
C LYS A 135 -45.71 19.39 -11.90
N ARG A 136 -45.86 18.31 -12.69
CA ARG A 136 -47.16 17.67 -12.98
C ARG A 136 -47.85 17.20 -11.70
N LEU A 137 -47.13 16.52 -10.80
CA LEU A 137 -47.67 16.04 -9.52
C LEU A 137 -48.08 17.20 -8.59
N GLN A 138 -47.26 18.25 -8.47
CA GLN A 138 -47.59 19.46 -7.71
C GLN A 138 -48.89 20.12 -8.22
N ASN A 139 -49.04 20.27 -9.53
CA ASN A 139 -50.25 20.86 -10.13
C ASN A 139 -51.51 20.00 -9.86
N LEU A 140 -51.36 18.67 -9.83
CA LEU A 140 -52.45 17.76 -9.44
C LEU A 140 -52.83 17.91 -7.97
N LEU A 141 -51.84 17.98 -7.08
CA LEU A 141 -52.03 18.18 -5.63
C LEU A 141 -52.75 19.51 -5.35
N GLU A 142 -52.31 20.60 -5.99
CA GLU A 142 -52.98 21.90 -5.91
C GLU A 142 -54.47 21.81 -6.35
N GLY A 143 -54.76 21.06 -7.40
CA GLY A 143 -56.12 20.76 -7.86
C GLY A 143 -56.95 19.99 -6.82
N LYS A 144 -56.36 19.04 -6.10
CA LYS A 144 -57.04 18.29 -5.02
C LYS A 144 -57.30 19.17 -3.79
N HIS A 145 -56.34 20.00 -3.36
CA HIS A 145 -56.56 20.97 -2.28
C HIS A 145 -57.66 21.98 -2.63
N LYS A 146 -57.68 22.50 -3.87
CA LYS A 146 -58.77 23.37 -4.35
C LYS A 146 -60.14 22.69 -4.28
N LYS A 147 -60.21 21.37 -4.53
CA LYS A 147 -61.44 20.58 -4.36
C LYS A 147 -61.84 20.39 -2.90
N ALA A 148 -60.89 20.09 -2.01
CA ALA A 148 -61.14 19.99 -0.56
C ALA A 148 -61.69 21.30 0.02
N ALA A 149 -61.04 22.42 -0.31
CA ALA A 149 -61.43 23.77 0.11
C ALA A 149 -62.79 24.24 -0.44
N VAL A 150 -63.43 23.52 -1.38
CA VAL A 150 -64.83 23.76 -1.76
C VAL A 150 -65.79 23.10 -0.78
N PHE A 151 -65.52 21.88 -0.32
CA PHE A 151 -66.34 21.22 0.70
C PHE A 151 -66.31 22.00 2.02
N GLU A 152 -65.12 22.37 2.48
CA GLU A 152 -64.91 23.12 3.74
C GLU A 152 -65.62 24.48 3.74
N ARG A 153 -65.52 25.26 2.65
CA ARG A 153 -66.24 26.54 2.51
C ARG A 153 -67.76 26.39 2.41
N ASN A 154 -68.25 25.23 1.98
CA ASN A 154 -69.67 24.88 1.98
C ASN A 154 -70.14 24.31 3.34
N GLY A 155 -69.29 24.29 4.38
CA GLY A 155 -69.60 23.68 5.68
C GLY A 155 -69.70 22.14 5.65
N GLN A 156 -69.22 21.51 4.57
CA GLN A 156 -69.26 20.06 4.36
C GLN A 156 -67.92 19.43 4.75
N LYS A 157 -67.96 18.25 5.36
CA LYS A 157 -66.74 17.47 5.63
C LYS A 157 -66.13 16.99 4.31
N THR A 158 -64.88 17.32 4.05
CA THR A 158 -64.11 16.83 2.89
C THR A 158 -64.17 15.28 2.82
N PRO A 159 -64.60 14.69 1.69
CA PRO A 159 -64.71 13.23 1.56
C PRO A 159 -63.35 12.53 1.72
N GLN A 160 -63.32 11.40 2.42
CA GLN A 160 -62.09 10.68 2.76
C GLN A 160 -61.23 10.37 1.53
N ALA A 161 -61.85 9.93 0.42
CA ALA A 161 -61.15 9.67 -0.83
C ALA A 161 -60.36 10.87 -1.38
N VAL A 162 -60.79 12.12 -1.13
CA VAL A 162 -60.03 13.32 -1.54
C VAL A 162 -58.80 13.53 -0.64
N LEU A 163 -58.89 13.19 0.65
CA LEU A 163 -57.77 13.22 1.59
C LEU A 163 -56.75 12.12 1.28
N ASP A 164 -57.22 10.92 0.91
CA ASP A 164 -56.37 9.80 0.50
C ASP A 164 -55.67 10.10 -0.84
N GLU A 165 -56.36 10.75 -1.79
CA GLU A 165 -55.77 11.26 -3.04
C GLU A 165 -54.68 12.33 -2.78
N ILE A 166 -54.91 13.25 -1.85
CA ILE A 166 -53.93 14.27 -1.42
C ILE A 166 -52.68 13.60 -0.87
N LYS A 167 -52.84 12.72 0.13
CA LYS A 167 -51.73 12.00 0.77
C LYS A 167 -50.96 11.10 -0.21
N GLY A 168 -51.66 10.49 -1.16
CA GLY A 168 -51.05 9.70 -2.23
C GLY A 168 -50.22 10.54 -3.22
N LEU A 169 -50.61 11.80 -3.47
CA LEU A 169 -49.86 12.73 -4.30
C LEU A 169 -48.67 13.35 -3.55
N GLU A 170 -48.81 13.66 -2.26
CA GLU A 170 -47.71 14.11 -1.38
C GLU A 170 -46.57 13.07 -1.36
N GLY A 171 -46.89 11.79 -1.14
CA GLY A 171 -45.90 10.71 -1.17
C GLY A 171 -45.20 10.54 -2.52
N GLN A 172 -45.92 10.69 -3.64
CA GLN A 172 -45.32 10.68 -5.00
C GLN A 172 -44.42 11.90 -5.24
N ILE A 173 -44.77 13.07 -4.69
CA ILE A 173 -43.97 14.29 -4.78
C ILE A 173 -42.65 14.13 -4.02
N ASP A 174 -42.67 13.53 -2.83
CA ASP A 174 -41.46 13.32 -2.04
C ASP A 174 -40.56 12.22 -2.62
N GLN A 175 -41.13 11.17 -3.23
CA GLN A 175 -40.38 10.21 -4.05
C GLN A 175 -39.69 10.91 -5.24
N ALA A 176 -40.41 11.74 -6.01
CA ALA A 176 -39.84 12.46 -7.15
C ALA A 176 -38.74 13.46 -6.74
N LYS A 177 -38.84 14.11 -5.57
CA LYS A 177 -37.75 14.94 -5.00
C LYS A 177 -36.50 14.11 -4.70
N ALA A 178 -36.67 12.94 -4.09
CA ALA A 178 -35.54 12.06 -3.74
C ALA A 178 -34.83 11.51 -5.00
N GLU A 179 -35.59 11.19 -6.05
CA GLU A 179 -35.04 10.81 -7.36
C GLU A 179 -34.23 11.96 -7.99
N ILE A 180 -34.72 13.21 -7.92
CA ILE A 180 -33.99 14.39 -8.41
C ILE A 180 -32.69 14.62 -7.62
N SER A 181 -32.71 14.52 -6.28
CA SER A 181 -31.48 14.65 -5.45
C SER A 181 -30.41 13.64 -5.89
N LYS A 182 -30.80 12.38 -6.05
CA LYS A 182 -29.92 11.31 -6.51
C LYS A 182 -29.36 11.56 -7.91
N HIS A 183 -30.13 12.13 -8.82
CA HIS A 183 -29.62 12.52 -10.15
C HIS A 183 -28.61 13.67 -10.07
N LEU A 184 -28.82 14.66 -9.20
CA LEU A 184 -27.87 15.76 -8.95
C LEU A 184 -26.57 15.25 -8.31
N GLU A 185 -26.65 14.31 -7.37
CA GLU A 185 -25.50 13.60 -6.78
C GLU A 185 -24.69 12.88 -7.87
N GLN A 186 -25.33 12.02 -8.68
CA GLN A 186 -24.70 11.29 -9.80
C GLN A 186 -24.06 12.21 -10.86
N ARG A 187 -24.64 13.39 -11.06
CA ARG A 187 -24.12 14.44 -11.94
C ARG A 187 -22.82 15.04 -11.38
N ALA A 188 -22.78 15.35 -10.08
CA ALA A 188 -21.57 15.83 -9.40
C ALA A 188 -20.47 14.76 -9.35
N GLU A 189 -20.81 13.50 -9.01
CA GLU A 189 -19.88 12.37 -9.06
C GLU A 189 -19.27 12.20 -10.46
N THR A 190 -20.10 12.24 -11.51
CA THR A 190 -19.66 12.14 -12.92
C THR A 190 -18.72 13.28 -13.31
N GLN A 191 -19.00 14.51 -12.87
CA GLN A 191 -18.15 15.67 -13.16
C GLN A 191 -16.81 15.59 -12.42
N ASN A 192 -16.81 15.16 -11.15
CA ASN A 192 -15.59 15.08 -10.33
C ASN A 192 -14.65 13.94 -10.77
N SER A 193 -15.21 12.77 -11.11
CA SER A 193 -14.46 11.62 -11.65
C SER A 193 -13.75 11.96 -12.96
N PHE A 194 -14.49 12.44 -13.96
CA PHE A 194 -13.89 12.85 -15.24
C PHE A 194 -12.83 13.95 -15.09
N LYS A 195 -12.97 14.86 -14.11
CA LYS A 195 -11.94 15.87 -13.83
C LYS A 195 -10.64 15.21 -13.36
N ALA A 196 -10.71 14.29 -12.40
CA ALA A 196 -9.54 13.55 -11.92
C ALA A 196 -8.92 12.69 -13.02
N ASP A 197 -9.74 12.09 -13.88
CA ASP A 197 -9.30 11.30 -15.03
C ASP A 197 -8.55 12.15 -16.07
N ILE A 198 -9.05 13.36 -16.36
CA ILE A 198 -8.40 14.35 -17.24
C ILE A 198 -7.03 14.77 -16.67
N GLU A 199 -6.98 15.11 -15.37
CA GLU A 199 -5.73 15.48 -14.70
C GLU A 199 -4.72 14.31 -14.72
N ARG A 200 -5.18 13.06 -14.54
CA ARG A 200 -4.34 11.87 -14.67
C ARG A 200 -3.90 11.59 -16.10
N TYR A 201 -4.76 11.75 -17.10
CA TYR A 201 -4.43 11.57 -18.52
C TYR A 201 -3.37 12.57 -18.98
N ARG A 202 -3.51 13.85 -18.58
CA ARG A 202 -2.53 14.90 -18.85
C ARG A 202 -1.17 14.60 -18.20
N PHE A 203 -1.17 14.01 -17.00
CA PHE A 203 0.07 13.54 -16.37
C PHE A 203 0.72 12.39 -17.15
N LEU A 204 -0.05 11.34 -17.46
CA LEU A 204 0.43 10.13 -18.13
C LEU A 204 1.00 10.41 -19.53
N THR A 205 0.37 11.30 -20.29
CA THR A 205 0.85 11.71 -21.62
C THR A 205 2.13 12.54 -21.58
N GLN A 206 2.56 13.00 -20.39
CA GLN A 206 3.83 13.69 -20.15
C GLN A 206 4.91 12.80 -19.50
N SER A 207 4.62 11.54 -19.12
CA SER A 207 5.59 10.64 -18.46
C SER A 207 5.20 9.15 -18.57
N ALA A 208 6.01 8.34 -19.27
CA ALA A 208 5.74 6.91 -19.48
C ALA A 208 6.99 6.03 -19.20
N GLY A 209 6.89 5.03 -18.30
CA GLY A 209 8.09 4.28 -17.84
C GLY A 209 8.00 2.94 -17.05
N GLN A 210 6.82 2.34 -16.80
CA GLN A 210 6.59 0.91 -16.36
C GLN A 210 7.24 0.29 -15.07
N GLY A 211 6.64 -0.80 -14.52
CA GLY A 211 7.20 -1.66 -13.43
C GLY A 211 6.17 -2.46 -12.56
N GLN A 212 6.58 -3.49 -11.79
CA GLN A 212 5.84 -4.31 -10.76
C GLN A 212 6.84 -4.86 -9.68
N ALA A 213 6.65 -5.73 -8.65
CA ALA A 213 5.61 -6.60 -7.99
C ALA A 213 6.14 -6.97 -6.53
N GLN A 214 5.53 -7.65 -5.54
CA GLN A 214 4.17 -8.11 -5.15
C GLN A 214 4.13 -8.59 -3.63
N ASN A 215 2.93 -8.61 -2.99
CA ASN A 215 2.50 -9.47 -1.83
C ASN A 215 3.19 -9.37 -0.42
N LEU A 216 2.91 -10.22 0.60
CA LEU A 216 1.77 -10.45 1.58
C LEU A 216 2.35 -11.23 2.83
N SER A 217 1.89 -11.26 4.10
CA SER A 217 0.85 -10.54 4.90
C SER A 217 0.83 -10.90 6.44
N ASP A 218 0.52 -9.91 7.32
CA ASP A 218 -0.07 -9.91 8.70
C ASP A 218 0.51 -10.69 9.93
N LYS A 219 0.37 -10.27 11.20
CA LYS A 219 0.20 -8.96 11.91
C LYS A 219 0.09 -9.24 13.44
N THR A 220 0.87 -8.63 14.35
CA THR A 220 0.51 -8.29 15.77
C THR A 220 1.56 -7.48 16.56
N ALA A 221 2.83 -7.46 16.15
CA ALA A 221 3.88 -6.53 16.65
C ALA A 221 3.66 -5.02 16.34
N GLN A 222 2.43 -4.53 16.46
CA GLN A 222 1.91 -3.42 15.65
C GLN A 222 2.28 -2.00 16.10
N ILE A 223 2.68 -1.77 17.35
CA ILE A 223 2.93 -0.40 17.84
C ILE A 223 4.36 0.05 17.51
N LYS A 224 5.38 -0.69 17.96
CA LYS A 224 6.79 -0.44 17.55
C LYS A 224 6.98 -0.55 16.03
N ALA A 225 6.17 -1.36 15.36
CA ALA A 225 6.19 -1.45 13.91
C ALA A 225 5.91 -0.11 13.21
N ALA A 226 5.13 0.80 13.78
CA ALA A 226 4.65 1.96 13.02
C ALA A 226 5.82 2.81 12.47
N ASP A 227 6.84 3.07 13.30
CA ASP A 227 7.98 3.89 12.90
C ASP A 227 8.98 3.11 12.03
N GLU A 228 9.14 1.80 12.25
CA GLU A 228 10.00 0.93 11.42
C GLU A 228 9.37 0.62 10.04
N LEU A 229 8.06 0.81 9.91
CA LEU A 229 7.29 0.61 8.68
C LEU A 229 6.82 1.92 8.03
N GLY A 230 7.11 3.09 8.59
CA GLY A 230 6.74 4.38 7.99
C GLY A 230 5.22 4.61 7.98
N LEU A 231 4.56 4.34 9.10
CA LEU A 231 3.11 4.49 9.28
C LEU A 231 2.77 5.67 10.17
N TYR A 232 1.91 6.54 9.63
CA TYR A 232 1.17 7.54 10.39
C TYR A 232 -0.31 7.16 10.41
N ASP A 233 -0.93 7.20 11.59
CA ASP A 233 -2.33 6.84 11.79
C ASP A 233 -3.17 8.14 11.89
N CYS A 234 -4.25 8.27 11.11
CA CYS A 234 -5.04 9.50 11.08
C CYS A 234 -6.16 9.51 12.14
N ASP A 235 -6.16 10.51 13.02
CA ASP A 235 -7.21 10.69 14.04
C ASP A 235 -8.60 10.98 13.42
N ASN A 236 -8.65 11.81 12.38
CA ASN A 236 -9.88 12.18 11.65
C ASN A 236 -9.57 12.61 10.20
N ASP A 237 -10.60 12.72 9.36
CA ASP A 237 -10.45 13.02 7.93
C ASP A 237 -9.88 14.42 7.61
N SER A 238 -10.11 15.42 8.47
CA SER A 238 -9.54 16.77 8.31
C SER A 238 -8.02 16.73 8.51
N ASP A 239 -7.57 16.14 9.61
CA ASP A 239 -6.14 16.04 9.91
C ASP A 239 -5.45 15.03 8.98
N CYS A 240 -6.15 13.99 8.50
CA CYS A 240 -5.65 13.12 7.43
C CYS A 240 -5.46 13.86 6.10
N THR A 241 -6.28 14.87 5.82
CA THR A 241 -6.14 15.75 4.65
C THR A 241 -4.92 16.66 4.79
N LYS A 242 -4.71 17.29 5.97
CA LYS A 242 -3.47 18.04 6.26
C LYS A 242 -2.23 17.15 6.18
N ALA A 243 -2.29 15.96 6.80
CA ALA A 243 -1.20 14.98 6.80
C ALA A 243 -0.83 14.49 5.39
N TRP A 244 -1.79 14.42 4.46
CA TRP A 244 -1.54 14.11 3.05
C TRP A 244 -0.66 15.17 2.36
N GLU A 245 -0.93 16.45 2.62
CA GLU A 245 -0.15 17.57 2.08
C GLU A 245 1.25 17.66 2.71
N ILE A 246 1.37 17.34 4.01
CA ILE A 246 2.67 17.23 4.70
C ILE A 246 3.46 16.02 4.16
N ALA A 247 2.79 14.89 3.92
CA ALA A 247 3.41 13.71 3.31
C ALA A 247 3.88 13.96 1.88
N ARG A 248 3.21 14.82 1.09
CA ARG A 248 3.73 15.26 -0.21
C ARG A 248 5.05 16.03 -0.08
N ARG A 249 5.12 17.00 0.84
CA ARG A 249 6.36 17.72 1.18
C ARG A 249 7.48 16.77 1.61
N PHE A 250 7.15 15.69 2.31
CA PHE A 250 8.12 14.64 2.68
C PHE A 250 8.66 13.87 1.46
N ILE A 251 7.80 13.45 0.52
CA ILE A 251 8.22 12.81 -0.74
C ILE A 251 9.14 13.74 -1.53
N GLU A 252 8.75 15.01 -1.69
CA GLU A 252 9.50 16.02 -2.44
C GLU A 252 10.87 16.33 -1.84
N HIS A 253 11.03 16.19 -0.52
CA HIS A 253 12.30 16.42 0.17
C HIS A 253 13.26 15.22 0.14
N TYR A 254 12.73 13.98 0.26
CA TYR A 254 13.56 12.78 0.44
C TYR A 254 13.69 11.88 -0.81
N SER A 255 12.88 12.10 -1.85
CA SER A 255 12.99 11.40 -3.14
C SER A 255 14.11 11.97 -4.00
N THR A 256 14.93 11.11 -4.59
CA THR A 256 15.89 11.51 -5.64
C THR A 256 15.30 11.39 -7.03
N THR A 257 14.21 10.62 -7.19
CA THR A 257 13.46 10.53 -8.45
C THR A 257 12.29 11.51 -8.47
N GLY A 258 12.01 12.11 -9.63
CA GLY A 258 10.88 13.02 -9.81
C GLY A 258 9.51 12.33 -9.74
N ASN A 259 8.43 13.10 -9.71
CA ASN A 259 7.07 12.61 -9.43
C ASN A 259 6.49 11.71 -10.56
N ASP A 260 5.59 10.78 -10.20
CA ASP A 260 4.97 9.74 -11.06
C ASP A 260 3.45 9.52 -10.80
N VAL A 261 3.01 9.68 -9.55
CA VAL A 261 1.58 9.72 -9.17
C VAL A 261 1.41 10.76 -8.07
N ALA A 262 0.33 11.54 -8.14
CA ALA A 262 -0.17 12.33 -7.03
C ALA A 262 -1.69 12.45 -7.18
N ASN A 263 -2.44 11.71 -6.36
CA ASN A 263 -3.90 11.80 -6.30
C ASN A 263 -4.38 11.77 -4.83
N ASP A 264 -5.64 11.41 -4.60
CA ASP A 264 -6.28 11.36 -3.29
C ASP A 264 -5.82 10.17 -2.41
N LYS A 265 -5.21 9.14 -3.00
CA LYS A 265 -4.89 7.84 -2.38
C LYS A 265 -3.43 7.41 -2.51
N LEU A 266 -2.69 7.92 -3.49
CA LEU A 266 -1.29 7.59 -3.77
C LEU A 266 -0.50 8.83 -4.21
N ILE A 267 0.59 9.09 -3.50
CA ILE A 267 1.71 9.90 -3.97
C ILE A 267 2.86 8.95 -4.25
N LEU A 268 3.48 9.05 -5.43
CA LEU A 268 4.52 8.17 -5.90
C LEU A 268 5.55 8.95 -6.73
N SER A 269 6.82 8.67 -6.48
CA SER A 269 7.94 9.07 -7.32
C SER A 269 8.31 7.98 -8.35
N ARG A 270 8.95 8.37 -9.44
CA ARG A 270 9.34 7.49 -10.55
C ARG A 270 10.24 6.36 -10.07
N ALA A 271 10.21 5.24 -10.79
CA ALA A 271 11.07 4.10 -10.48
C ALA A 271 12.56 4.51 -10.42
N PRO A 272 13.35 3.97 -9.48
CA PRO A 272 14.78 4.24 -9.35
C PRO A 272 15.54 3.63 -10.53
N VAL A 273 16.36 4.45 -11.22
CA VAL A 273 17.09 4.07 -12.45
C VAL A 273 18.56 3.80 -12.16
N ASN A 274 19.11 4.48 -11.15
CA ASN A 274 20.49 4.34 -10.69
C ASN A 274 20.53 3.62 -9.33
N THR A 275 21.67 3.01 -8.99
CA THR A 275 21.85 2.29 -7.72
C THR A 275 21.80 3.20 -6.50
N SER A 276 22.01 4.50 -6.69
CA SER A 276 21.89 5.57 -5.70
C SER A 276 20.47 6.11 -5.51
N ASP A 277 19.52 5.73 -6.36
CA ASP A 277 18.20 6.37 -6.40
C ASP A 277 17.27 5.88 -5.29
N LEU A 278 16.63 6.83 -4.61
CA LEU A 278 15.57 6.59 -3.65
C LEU A 278 14.25 7.07 -4.26
N SER A 279 13.37 6.11 -4.55
CA SER A 279 11.99 6.37 -4.93
C SER A 279 11.07 6.12 -3.73
N LEU A 280 10.40 7.16 -3.26
CA LEU A 280 9.44 7.08 -2.16
C LEU A 280 7.99 7.04 -2.68
N SER A 281 7.13 6.40 -1.89
CA SER A 281 5.68 6.28 -2.09
C SER A 281 4.97 6.58 -0.77
N VAL A 282 3.91 7.39 -0.76
CA VAL A 282 2.94 7.41 0.36
C VAL A 282 1.56 7.05 -0.16
N SER A 283 0.92 6.08 0.48
CA SER A 283 -0.43 5.63 0.11
C SER A 283 -1.38 5.66 1.30
N LYS A 284 -2.64 6.07 1.07
CA LYS A 284 -3.73 5.88 2.03
C LYS A 284 -4.12 4.41 2.04
N VAL A 285 -4.05 3.78 3.20
CA VAL A 285 -4.49 2.39 3.45
C VAL A 285 -5.50 2.39 4.60
N GLN A 286 -6.35 1.37 4.67
CA GLN A 286 -7.28 1.24 5.79
C GLN A 286 -6.56 0.65 7.00
N GLY A 287 -6.67 1.34 8.13
CA GLY A 287 -6.16 0.88 9.41
C GLY A 287 -7.00 -0.23 10.03
N ARG A 288 -6.82 -0.42 11.33
CA ARG A 288 -7.86 -1.05 12.14
C ARG A 288 -8.99 -0.06 12.39
N ASP A 289 -10.15 -0.59 12.75
CA ASP A 289 -11.31 0.16 13.22
C ASP A 289 -11.82 1.23 12.22
N ASN A 290 -11.55 0.99 10.92
CA ASN A 290 -11.94 1.79 9.76
C ASN A 290 -11.34 3.21 9.66
N HIS A 291 -10.38 3.56 10.53
CA HIS A 291 -9.59 4.80 10.42
C HIS A 291 -8.61 4.73 9.23
N GLN A 292 -8.28 5.89 8.63
CA GLN A 292 -7.29 5.99 7.55
C GLN A 292 -5.85 5.94 8.12
N GLN A 293 -4.93 5.34 7.38
CA GLN A 293 -3.49 5.35 7.71
C GLN A 293 -2.68 5.77 6.48
N LEU A 294 -1.61 6.52 6.68
CA LEU A 294 -0.64 6.88 5.64
C LEU A 294 0.56 5.94 5.75
N PHE A 295 0.87 5.21 4.68
CA PHE A 295 1.97 4.26 4.61
C PHE A 295 3.06 4.73 3.62
N LEU A 296 4.25 5.01 4.16
CA LEU A 296 5.47 5.32 3.41
C LEU A 296 6.23 4.04 3.04
N ASP A 297 6.38 3.77 1.74
CA ASP A 297 7.36 2.80 1.24
C ASP A 297 8.53 3.50 0.53
N ILE A 298 9.72 2.88 0.61
CA ILE A 298 10.96 3.37 0.02
C ILE A 298 11.56 2.26 -0.83
N ARG A 299 11.80 2.57 -2.11
CA ARG A 299 12.20 1.64 -3.17
C ARG A 299 13.54 2.08 -3.76
N CYS A 300 14.43 1.12 -3.96
CA CYS A 300 15.74 1.28 -4.59
C CYS A 300 15.80 0.45 -5.88
N GLN A 301 16.81 0.65 -6.73
CA GLN A 301 16.98 -0.13 -7.96
C GLN A 301 17.22 -1.62 -7.64
N GLN A 302 16.48 -2.51 -8.29
CA GLN A 302 16.64 -3.98 -8.15
C GLN A 302 18.04 -4.42 -8.60
N SER A 303 18.96 -4.50 -7.63
CA SER A 303 20.39 -4.72 -7.81
C SER A 303 21.02 -4.84 -6.42
N SER A 304 22.10 -5.61 -6.26
CA SER A 304 22.74 -5.81 -4.95
C SER A 304 23.13 -4.49 -4.25
N ALA A 305 23.55 -3.47 -5.00
CA ALA A 305 23.89 -2.15 -4.47
C ALA A 305 22.66 -1.33 -4.06
N GLY A 306 21.54 -1.44 -4.80
CA GLY A 306 20.27 -0.83 -4.41
C GLY A 306 19.61 -1.53 -3.21
N ASP A 307 19.75 -2.85 -3.12
CA ASP A 307 19.31 -3.63 -1.96
C ASP A 307 20.10 -3.24 -0.70
N GLU A 308 21.42 -3.08 -0.80
CA GLU A 308 22.28 -2.55 0.27
C GLU A 308 21.89 -1.12 0.66
N LEU A 309 21.64 -0.22 -0.31
CA LEU A 309 21.13 1.13 -0.04
C LEU A 309 19.80 1.11 0.73
N CYS A 310 18.86 0.26 0.32
CA CYS A 310 17.55 0.12 0.96
C CYS A 310 17.61 -0.55 2.35
N ALA A 311 18.62 -1.38 2.62
CA ALA A 311 18.92 -1.93 3.94
C ALA A 311 19.74 -0.97 4.84
N GLY A 312 20.31 0.09 4.28
CA GLY A 312 21.21 1.02 4.95
C GLY A 312 20.54 2.00 5.92
N GLU A 313 21.32 2.52 6.86
CA GLU A 313 20.83 3.41 7.93
C GLU A 313 20.19 4.71 7.40
N LYS A 314 20.60 5.22 6.23
CA LYS A 314 19.95 6.37 5.57
C LYS A 314 18.45 6.10 5.33
N VAL A 315 18.11 4.93 4.79
CA VAL A 315 16.73 4.58 4.44
C VAL A 315 15.91 4.26 5.69
N LYS A 316 16.53 3.64 6.71
CA LYS A 316 15.92 3.46 8.04
C LYS A 316 15.61 4.80 8.73
N ALA A 317 16.55 5.74 8.70
CA ALA A 317 16.39 7.06 9.31
C ALA A 317 15.27 7.87 8.64
N ILE A 318 15.22 7.89 7.30
CA ILE A 318 14.11 8.51 6.54
C ILE A 318 12.78 7.86 6.93
N ARG A 319 12.69 6.52 6.95
CA ARG A 319 11.42 5.86 7.30
C ARG A 319 10.96 6.17 8.73
N LYS A 320 11.90 6.21 9.69
CA LYS A 320 11.61 6.52 11.10
C LYS A 320 11.25 7.98 11.35
N SER A 321 11.73 8.93 10.55
CA SER A 321 11.35 10.35 10.69
C SER A 321 9.96 10.68 10.15
N PHE A 322 9.34 9.80 9.36
CA PHE A 322 8.07 10.06 8.67
C PHE A 322 6.91 10.46 9.59
N ARG A 323 6.68 9.67 10.66
CA ARG A 323 5.66 9.97 11.69
C ARG A 323 5.90 11.35 12.29
N GLN A 324 7.10 11.56 12.82
CA GLN A 324 7.49 12.79 13.51
C GLN A 324 7.38 14.02 12.60
N PHE A 325 7.73 13.90 11.31
CA PHE A 325 7.61 14.98 10.33
C PHE A 325 6.14 15.37 10.07
N ILE A 326 5.22 14.39 10.04
CA ILE A 326 3.78 14.67 9.94
C ILE A 326 3.27 15.32 11.23
N GLU A 327 3.59 14.77 12.40
CA GLU A 327 3.19 15.31 13.70
C GLU A 327 3.69 16.77 13.90
N GLN A 328 4.94 17.05 13.52
CA GLN A 328 5.50 18.41 13.54
C GLN A 328 4.87 19.35 12.52
N GLY A 329 4.54 18.86 11.32
CA GLY A 329 3.82 19.65 10.31
C GLY A 329 2.41 20.03 10.77
N LEU A 330 1.67 19.07 11.35
CA LEU A 330 0.32 19.29 11.87
C LEU A 330 0.31 20.29 13.04
N ALA A 331 1.31 20.23 13.92
CA ALA A 331 1.48 21.18 15.03
C ALA A 331 1.95 22.58 14.59
N ALA A 332 2.43 22.75 13.35
CA ALA A 332 2.78 24.05 12.76
C ALA A 332 1.66 24.66 11.91
N ASP A 333 0.71 23.84 11.46
CA ASP A 333 -0.49 24.22 10.71
C ASP A 333 -1.74 24.33 11.65
N GLN A 334 -1.55 24.81 12.89
CA GLN A 334 -2.56 25.05 13.95
C GLN A 334 -2.51 26.49 14.49
#